data_AF-A0A2E1MVJ1-F1
#
_entry.id   AF-A0A2E1MVJ1-F1
#
_cell.length_a   1.000
_cell.length_b   1.000
_cell.length_c   1.000
_cell.angle_alpha   90.00
_cell.angle_beta   90.00
_cell.angle_gamma   90.00
#
_symmetry.space_group_name_H-M   'P 1'
#
loop_
_entity.id
_entity.type
_entity.pdbx_description
1 polymer ?
#
loop_
_entity_poly.entity_id
_entity_poly.type
_entity_poly.pdbx_seq_one_letter_code
_entity_poly.pdbx_strand_id
1 'polypeptide(L)'
;MPQLNPEFYISQLFWLAVFFSFLFIFLWKVSLPRIANVLEKRQNKINENLSTAKELQAQAQKIEKNINTQINNAKQETDDEIKKTILSLQEDVSLQLSSIDSELEKKISESELEIIKNRDDQLNKINDEIANITKLALSKVSDLNLSDNDIKDAIKSKGALN
;
A
#
# COMPACT_ATOMS: atom_id res chain seq x y z
N MET A 1 57.96 -63.42 70.64
CA MET A 1 58.14 -62.25 69.74
C MET A 1 57.58 -61.02 70.44
N PRO A 2 58.39 -60.01 70.78
CA PRO A 2 57.99 -58.87 71.62
C PRO A 2 56.91 -57.93 71.02
N GLN A 3 56.43 -58.25 69.83
CA GLN A 3 55.46 -57.50 69.03
C GLN A 3 53.98 -57.87 69.30
N LEU A 4 53.73 -58.84 70.19
CA LEU A 4 52.39 -59.18 70.69
C LEU A 4 52.29 -58.98 72.21
N ASN A 5 52.99 -57.97 72.75
CA ASN A 5 52.90 -57.58 74.15
C ASN A 5 51.70 -56.63 74.34
N PRO A 6 50.63 -57.04 75.06
CA PRO A 6 49.38 -56.26 75.16
C PRO A 6 49.50 -54.95 75.94
N GLU A 7 50.60 -54.73 76.66
CA GLU A 7 50.86 -53.47 77.38
C GLU A 7 50.94 -52.24 76.46
N PHE A 8 51.38 -52.38 75.20
CA PHE A 8 51.53 -51.24 74.28
C PHE A 8 50.26 -50.94 73.46
N TYR A 9 49.28 -51.84 73.44
CA TYR A 9 48.05 -51.65 72.65
C TYR A 9 47.21 -50.46 73.13
N ILE A 10 47.18 -50.20 74.44
CA ILE A 10 46.42 -49.08 75.01
C ILE A 10 47.01 -47.74 74.54
N SER A 11 48.34 -47.61 74.54
CA SER A 11 49.02 -46.39 74.07
C SER A 11 48.83 -46.17 72.56
N GLN A 12 48.92 -47.25 71.76
CA GLN A 12 48.70 -47.16 70.32
C GLN A 12 47.24 -46.78 69.99
N LEU A 13 46.26 -47.32 70.74
CA LEU A 13 44.86 -46.96 70.59
C LEU A 13 44.58 -45.50 70.99
N PHE A 14 45.22 -45.01 72.05
CA PHE A 14 45.14 -43.61 72.47
C PHE A 14 45.64 -42.66 71.37
N TRP A 15 46.85 -42.90 70.84
CA TRP A 15 47.39 -42.06 69.76
C TRP A 15 46.57 -42.18 68.47
N LEU A 16 46.09 -43.38 68.13
CA LEU A 16 45.18 -43.57 67.01
C LEU A 16 43.92 -42.70 67.16
N ALA A 17 43.29 -42.70 68.33
CA ALA A 17 42.10 -41.89 68.59
C ALA A 17 42.38 -40.37 68.52
N VAL A 18 43.55 -39.93 69.00
CA VAL A 18 43.98 -38.53 68.92
C VAL A 18 44.20 -38.10 67.47
N PHE A 19 45.00 -38.84 66.69
CA PHE A 19 45.26 -38.51 65.28
C PHE A 19 43.99 -38.65 64.42
N PHE A 20 43.17 -39.67 64.68
CA PHE A 20 41.90 -39.85 63.99
C PHE A 20 40.94 -38.69 64.28
N SER A 21 40.78 -38.27 65.54
CA SER A 21 39.94 -37.12 65.87
C SER A 21 40.45 -35.84 65.22
N PHE A 22 41.76 -35.60 65.25
CA PHE A 22 42.37 -34.44 64.59
C PHE A 22 42.08 -34.43 63.08
N LEU A 23 42.30 -35.55 62.40
CA LEU A 23 42.04 -35.69 60.96
C LEU A 23 40.55 -35.59 60.65
N PHE A 24 39.68 -36.16 61.47
CA PHE A 24 38.23 -36.08 61.33
C PHE A 24 37.75 -34.62 61.41
N ILE A 25 38.20 -33.86 62.40
CA ILE A 25 37.88 -32.44 62.55
C ILE A 25 38.41 -31.64 61.35
N PHE A 26 39.62 -31.94 60.86
CA PHE A 26 40.18 -31.30 59.68
C PHE A 26 39.33 -31.55 58.43
N LEU A 27 38.93 -32.79 58.16
CA LEU A 27 38.07 -33.12 57.03
C LEU A 27 36.70 -32.47 57.15
N TRP A 28 36.10 -32.52 58.34
CA TRP A 28 34.79 -31.93 58.59
C TRP A 28 34.81 -30.41 58.39
N LYS A 29 35.84 -29.73 58.91
CA LYS A 29 35.91 -28.27 58.89
C LYS A 29 36.50 -27.69 57.60
N VAL A 30 37.28 -28.45 56.83
CA VAL A 30 37.97 -27.94 55.64
C VAL A 30 37.53 -28.62 54.35
N SER A 31 37.58 -29.95 54.29
CA SER A 31 37.33 -30.69 53.05
C SER A 31 35.85 -30.68 52.65
N LEU A 32 34.95 -31.00 53.58
CA LEU A 32 33.50 -30.99 53.35
C LEU A 32 32.98 -29.61 52.88
N PRO A 33 33.26 -28.49 53.58
CA PRO A 33 32.74 -27.20 53.14
C PRO A 33 33.32 -26.75 51.81
N ARG A 34 34.56 -27.10 51.46
CA ARG A 34 35.13 -26.79 50.14
C ARG A 34 34.36 -27.50 49.01
N ILE A 35 34.05 -28.79 49.19
CA ILE A 35 33.30 -29.56 48.20
C ILE A 35 31.87 -29.03 48.08
N ALA A 36 31.22 -28.74 49.20
CA ALA A 36 29.87 -28.15 49.23
C ALA A 36 29.82 -26.81 48.48
N ASN A 37 30.77 -25.90 48.74
CA ASN A 37 30.87 -24.62 48.05
C ASN A 37 31.03 -24.76 46.53
N VAL A 38 31.84 -25.72 46.06
CA VAL A 38 32.02 -25.95 44.62
C VAL A 38 30.72 -26.47 44.00
N LEU A 39 30.04 -27.41 44.66
CA LEU A 39 28.78 -27.95 44.18
C LEU A 39 27.70 -26.86 44.11
N GLU A 40 27.59 -26.04 45.15
CA GLU A 40 26.66 -24.92 45.20
C GLU A 40 26.95 -23.88 44.10
N LYS A 41 28.22 -23.49 43.92
CA LYS A 41 28.60 -22.58 42.83
C LYS A 41 28.21 -23.11 41.45
N ARG A 42 28.43 -24.40 41.20
CA ARG A 42 28.02 -25.04 39.93
C ARG A 42 26.52 -25.04 39.76
N GLN A 43 25.77 -25.41 40.81
CA GLN A 43 24.32 -25.41 40.77
C GLN A 43 23.76 -24.01 40.53
N ASN A 44 24.29 -23.01 41.25
CA ASN A 44 23.90 -21.62 41.08
C ASN A 44 24.20 -21.13 39.67
N LYS A 45 25.37 -21.48 39.10
CA LYS A 45 25.70 -21.08 37.72
C LYS A 45 24.78 -21.73 36.69
N ILE A 46 24.43 -23.01 36.88
CA ILE A 46 23.48 -23.70 36.01
C ILE A 46 22.10 -23.03 36.09
N ASN A 47 21.62 -22.75 37.30
CA ASN A 47 20.33 -22.10 37.53
C ASN A 47 20.29 -20.69 36.94
N GLU A 48 21.35 -19.90 37.13
CA GLU A 48 21.51 -18.57 36.54
C GLU A 48 21.47 -18.66 35.01
N ASN A 49 22.31 -19.51 34.40
CA ASN A 49 22.33 -19.69 32.95
C ASN A 49 20.97 -20.14 32.41
N LEU A 50 20.28 -21.04 33.10
CA LEU A 50 18.94 -21.51 32.70
C LEU A 50 17.91 -20.37 32.80
N SER A 51 17.98 -19.55 33.85
CA SER A 51 17.10 -18.39 34.01
C SER A 51 17.32 -17.38 32.91
N THR A 52 18.57 -17.00 32.63
CA THR A 52 18.93 -16.09 31.54
C THR A 52 18.50 -16.65 30.19
N ALA A 53 18.70 -17.94 29.94
CA ALA A 53 18.25 -18.58 28.70
C ALA A 53 16.73 -18.50 28.52
N LYS A 54 15.96 -18.77 29.59
CA LYS A 54 14.49 -18.64 29.58
C LYS A 54 14.05 -17.19 29.34
N GLU A 55 14.72 -16.24 29.97
CA GLU A 55 14.43 -14.81 29.80
C GLU A 55 14.69 -14.37 28.35
N LEU A 56 15.85 -14.73 27.80
CA LEU A 56 16.19 -14.46 26.40
C LEU A 56 15.20 -15.12 25.43
N GLN A 57 14.78 -16.36 25.71
CA GLN A 57 13.76 -17.04 24.92
C GLN A 57 12.41 -16.31 24.97
N ALA A 58 11.98 -15.86 26.15
CA ALA A 58 10.74 -15.10 26.32
C ALA A 58 10.80 -13.74 25.61
N GLN A 59 11.95 -13.06 25.68
CA GLN A 59 12.19 -11.81 24.95
C GLN A 59 12.14 -12.03 23.43
N ALA A 60 12.79 -13.08 22.92
CA ALA A 60 12.75 -13.45 21.50
C ALA A 60 11.33 -13.74 21.01
N GLN A 61 10.56 -14.54 21.76
CA GLN A 61 9.15 -14.83 21.45
C GLN A 61 8.28 -13.56 21.46
N LYS A 62 8.55 -12.63 22.39
CA LYS A 62 7.83 -11.35 22.44
C LYS A 62 8.15 -10.48 21.22
N ILE A 63 9.42 -10.42 20.81
CA ILE A 63 9.86 -9.70 19.62
C ILE A 63 9.23 -10.32 18.37
N GLU A 64 9.29 -11.64 18.23
CA GLU A 64 8.69 -12.38 17.12
C GLU A 64 7.18 -12.09 17.01
N LYS A 65 6.45 -12.18 18.14
CA LYS A 65 5.03 -11.86 18.18
C LYS A 65 4.77 -10.42 17.74
N ASN A 66 5.56 -9.47 18.21
CA ASN A 66 5.41 -8.06 17.86
C ASN A 66 5.67 -7.82 16.36
N ILE A 67 6.73 -8.41 15.80
CA ILE A 67 7.03 -8.35 14.36
C ILE A 67 5.87 -8.93 13.55
N ASN A 68 5.37 -10.11 13.91
CA ASN A 68 4.24 -10.73 13.22
C ASN A 68 2.98 -9.87 13.27
N THR A 69 2.69 -9.23 14.41
CA THR A 69 1.60 -8.26 14.52
C THR A 69 1.82 -7.04 13.64
N GLN A 70 3.02 -6.46 13.62
CA GLN A 70 3.33 -5.31 12.78
C GLN A 70 3.19 -5.64 11.28
N ILE A 71 3.70 -6.80 10.85
CA ILE A 71 3.56 -7.26 9.46
C ILE A 71 2.09 -7.44 9.10
N ASN A 72 1.29 -8.04 9.98
CA ASN A 72 -0.13 -8.23 9.72
C ASN A 72 -0.88 -6.89 9.61
N ASN A 73 -0.60 -5.95 10.52
CA ASN A 73 -1.22 -4.63 10.50
C ASN A 73 -0.80 -3.85 9.24
N ALA A 74 0.49 -3.84 8.89
CA ALA A 74 0.99 -3.17 7.69
C ALA A 74 0.37 -3.74 6.41
N LYS A 75 0.14 -5.06 6.34
CA LYS A 75 -0.59 -5.68 5.24
C LYS A 75 -2.04 -5.22 5.17
N GLN A 76 -2.75 -5.20 6.30
CA GLN A 76 -4.13 -4.73 6.36
C GLN A 76 -4.24 -3.26 5.94
N GLU A 77 -3.38 -2.39 6.47
CA GLU A 77 -3.32 -0.97 6.10
C GLU A 77 -3.03 -0.79 4.60
N THR A 78 -2.11 -1.57 4.05
CA THR A 78 -1.79 -1.55 2.62
C THR A 78 -2.99 -1.98 1.77
N ASP A 79 -3.66 -3.08 2.14
CA ASP A 79 -4.83 -3.57 1.42
C ASP A 79 -5.99 -2.56 1.46
N ASP A 80 -6.19 -1.90 2.60
CA ASP A 80 -7.21 -0.87 2.76
C ASP A 80 -6.89 0.39 1.96
N GLU A 81 -5.63 0.84 1.95
CA GLU A 81 -5.21 1.99 1.14
C GLU A 81 -5.28 1.70 -0.36
N ILE A 82 -4.93 0.47 -0.79
CA ILE A 82 -5.11 0.02 -2.18
C ILE A 82 -6.59 0.08 -2.57
N LYS A 83 -7.48 -0.47 -1.74
CA LYS A 83 -8.93 -0.43 -2.02
C LYS A 83 -9.43 1.00 -2.12
N LYS A 84 -9.04 1.86 -1.18
CA LYS A 84 -9.41 3.28 -1.17
C LYS A 84 -8.93 3.99 -2.43
N THR A 85 -7.69 3.75 -2.83
CA THR A 85 -7.10 4.33 -4.05
C THR A 85 -7.81 3.85 -5.31
N ILE A 86 -8.16 2.56 -5.38
CA ILE A 86 -8.93 2.01 -6.51
C ILE A 86 -10.32 2.66 -6.58
N LEU A 87 -11.00 2.80 -5.44
CA LEU A 87 -12.31 3.44 -5.38
C LEU A 87 -12.25 4.92 -5.80
N SER A 88 -11.29 5.68 -5.27
CA SER A 88 -11.13 7.09 -5.66
C SER A 88 -10.76 7.24 -7.14
N LEU A 89 -9.88 6.36 -7.65
CA LEU A 89 -9.53 6.36 -9.07
C LEU A 89 -10.74 6.05 -9.95
N GLN A 90 -11.59 5.11 -9.54
CA GLN A 90 -12.81 4.78 -10.28
C GLN A 90 -13.79 5.96 -10.30
N GLU A 91 -13.91 6.69 -9.17
CA GLU A 91 -14.72 7.91 -9.08
C GLU A 91 -14.15 9.02 -9.98
N ASP A 92 -12.84 9.29 -9.92
CA ASP A 92 -12.16 10.29 -10.74
C ASP A 92 -12.29 9.99 -12.23
N VAL A 93 -12.14 8.73 -12.63
CA VAL A 93 -12.33 8.30 -14.03
C VAL A 93 -13.78 8.51 -14.46
N SER A 94 -14.75 8.17 -13.61
CA SER A 94 -16.16 8.39 -13.91
C SER A 94 -16.49 9.88 -14.08
N LEU A 95 -15.91 10.74 -13.24
CA LEU A 95 -16.08 12.20 -13.33
C LEU A 95 -15.46 12.77 -14.61
N GLN A 96 -14.23 12.34 -14.94
CA GLN A 96 -13.56 12.77 -16.18
C GLN A 96 -14.33 12.32 -17.42
N LEU A 97 -14.79 11.07 -17.46
CA LEU A 97 -15.62 10.56 -18.56
C LEU A 97 -16.89 11.39 -18.72
N SER A 98 -17.62 11.66 -17.63
CA SER A 98 -18.83 12.49 -17.68
C SER A 98 -18.55 13.92 -18.16
N SER A 99 -17.41 14.51 -17.78
CA SER A 99 -16.99 15.84 -18.25
C SER A 99 -16.68 15.81 -19.75
N ILE A 100 -15.93 14.80 -20.21
CA ILE A 100 -15.58 14.62 -21.62
C ILE A 100 -16.84 14.41 -22.46
N ASP A 101 -17.79 13.58 -21.99
CA ASP A 101 -19.06 13.35 -22.67
C ASP A 101 -19.85 14.65 -22.82
N SER A 102 -19.91 15.48 -21.76
CA SER A 102 -20.58 16.78 -21.82
C SER A 102 -19.89 17.76 -22.79
N GLU A 103 -18.56 17.78 -22.83
CA GLU A 103 -17.80 18.60 -23.78
C GLU A 103 -18.00 18.13 -25.23
N LEU A 104 -18.05 16.82 -25.46
CA LEU A 104 -18.32 16.24 -26.76
C LEU A 104 -19.73 16.59 -27.24
N GLU A 105 -20.74 16.47 -26.37
CA GLU A 105 -22.12 16.86 -26.70
C GLU A 105 -22.21 18.34 -27.11
N LYS A 106 -21.56 19.23 -26.36
CA LYS A 106 -21.50 20.67 -26.72
C LYS A 106 -20.84 20.87 -28.08
N LYS A 107 -19.69 20.23 -28.32
CA LYS A 107 -18.95 20.38 -29.56
C LYS A 107 -19.71 19.84 -30.77
N ILE A 108 -20.47 18.74 -30.59
CA ILE A 108 -21.37 18.21 -31.61
C ILE A 108 -22.47 19.23 -31.91
N SER A 109 -23.14 19.75 -30.89
CA SER A 109 -24.21 20.75 -31.06
C SER A 109 -23.72 22.04 -31.74
N GLU A 110 -22.53 22.54 -31.34
CA GLU A 110 -21.90 23.70 -31.98
C GLU A 110 -21.58 23.43 -33.47
N SER A 111 -21.04 22.24 -33.77
CA SER A 111 -20.75 21.84 -35.15
C SER A 111 -22.01 21.70 -36.00
N GLU A 112 -23.10 21.16 -35.44
CA GLU A 112 -24.39 21.07 -36.11
C GLU A 112 -24.96 22.46 -36.45
N LEU A 113 -24.89 23.40 -35.51
CA LEU A 113 -25.30 24.79 -35.73
C LEU A 113 -24.44 25.47 -36.81
N GLU A 114 -23.13 25.23 -36.81
CA GLU A 114 -22.22 25.77 -37.82
C GLU A 114 -22.52 25.17 -39.21
N ILE A 115 -22.81 23.87 -39.31
CA ILE A 115 -23.22 23.22 -40.56
C ILE A 115 -24.53 23.81 -41.09
N ILE A 116 -25.54 24.01 -40.23
CA ILE A 116 -26.83 24.61 -40.62
C ILE A 116 -26.61 26.03 -41.12
N LYS A 117 -25.85 26.84 -40.39
CA LYS A 117 -25.53 28.22 -40.79
C LYS A 117 -24.81 28.26 -42.14
N ASN A 118 -23.78 27.43 -42.32
CA ASN A 118 -23.04 27.36 -43.58
C ASN A 118 -23.93 26.91 -44.75
N ARG A 119 -24.87 25.98 -44.50
CA ARG A 119 -25.86 25.55 -45.49
C ARG A 119 -26.78 26.71 -45.90
N ASP A 120 -27.33 27.43 -44.93
CA ASP A 120 -28.22 28.57 -45.19
C ASP A 120 -27.49 29.70 -45.94
N ASP A 121 -26.25 30.01 -45.53
CA ASP A 121 -25.40 30.99 -46.21
C ASP A 121 -25.09 30.57 -47.66
N GLN A 122 -24.84 29.27 -47.91
CA GLN A 122 -24.65 28.76 -49.27
C GLN A 122 -25.93 28.80 -50.10
N LEU A 123 -27.09 28.43 -49.54
CA LEU A 123 -28.37 28.51 -50.24
C LEU A 123 -28.71 29.96 -50.61
N ASN A 124 -28.43 30.91 -49.74
CA ASN A 124 -28.59 32.34 -50.04
C ASN A 124 -27.67 32.78 -51.19
N LYS A 125 -26.39 32.39 -51.17
CA LYS A 125 -25.45 32.67 -52.27
C LYS A 125 -25.91 32.06 -53.60
N ILE A 126 -26.41 30.82 -53.58
CA ILE A 126 -26.96 30.15 -54.77
C ILE A 126 -28.18 30.90 -55.30
N ASN A 127 -29.09 31.36 -54.44
CA ASN A 127 -30.26 32.14 -54.85
C ASN A 127 -29.86 33.49 -55.49
N ASP A 128 -28.86 34.17 -54.92
CA ASP A 128 -28.31 35.41 -55.50
C ASP A 128 -27.64 35.15 -56.86
N GLU A 129 -26.92 34.04 -57.00
CA GLU A 129 -26.28 33.63 -58.25
C GLU A 129 -27.31 33.22 -59.32
N ILE A 130 -28.37 32.50 -58.95
CA ILE A 130 -29.51 32.19 -59.81
C ILE A 130 -30.21 33.47 -60.27
N ALA A 131 -30.41 34.46 -59.38
CA ALA A 131 -31.00 35.74 -59.75
C ALA A 131 -30.14 36.47 -60.81
N ASN A 132 -28.81 36.45 -60.64
CA ASN A 132 -27.88 37.03 -61.60
C ASN A 132 -27.86 36.26 -62.94
N ILE A 133 -27.83 34.92 -62.92
CA ILE A 133 -27.89 34.09 -64.13
C ILE A 133 -29.22 34.30 -64.86
N THR A 134 -30.33 34.37 -64.13
CA THR A 134 -31.66 34.61 -64.69
C THR A 134 -31.74 36.00 -65.32
N LYS A 135 -31.18 37.04 -64.67
CA LYS A 135 -31.06 38.39 -65.23
C LYS A 135 -30.24 38.40 -66.52
N LEU A 136 -29.10 37.71 -66.54
CA LEU A 136 -28.25 37.57 -67.72
C LEU A 136 -28.95 36.82 -68.85
N ALA A 137 -29.60 35.69 -68.58
CA ALA A 137 -30.34 34.92 -69.57
C ALA A 137 -31.53 35.71 -70.14
N LEU A 138 -32.29 36.40 -69.28
CA LEU A 138 -33.45 37.19 -69.69
C LEU A 138 -33.03 38.40 -70.53
N SER A 139 -31.94 39.08 -70.17
CA SER A 139 -31.36 40.19 -70.96
C SER A 139 -30.83 39.76 -72.33
N LYS A 140 -30.49 38.46 -72.50
CA LYS A 140 -29.97 37.92 -73.75
C LYS A 140 -31.06 37.35 -74.67
N VAL A 141 -32.26 37.11 -74.14
CA VAL A 141 -33.44 36.60 -74.87
C VAL A 141 -34.47 37.70 -75.14
N SER A 142 -34.55 38.72 -74.28
CA SER A 142 -35.48 39.85 -74.38
C SER A 142 -34.66 41.14 -74.33
N ASP A 143 -34.59 41.89 -75.44
CA ASP A 143 -33.85 43.16 -75.58
C ASP A 143 -34.50 44.33 -74.79
N LEU A 144 -34.91 44.08 -73.53
CA LEU A 144 -35.60 45.02 -72.65
C LEU A 144 -34.92 45.05 -71.26
N ASN A 145 -34.32 46.19 -70.92
CA ASN A 145 -33.75 46.48 -69.61
C ASN A 145 -34.86 46.60 -68.55
N LEU A 146 -35.00 45.58 -67.70
CA LEU A 146 -35.90 45.60 -66.54
C LEU A 146 -35.12 45.81 -65.23
N SER A 147 -35.72 46.61 -64.34
CA SER A 147 -35.15 47.14 -63.11
C SER A 147 -35.08 46.09 -61.98
N ASP A 148 -34.09 46.23 -61.10
CA ASP A 148 -33.66 45.26 -60.07
C ASP A 148 -34.73 44.89 -59.01
N ASN A 149 -35.85 45.63 -58.92
CA ASN A 149 -36.90 45.38 -57.94
C ASN A 149 -37.88 44.27 -58.36
N ASP A 150 -38.24 44.15 -59.64
CA ASP A 150 -39.32 43.22 -60.08
C ASP A 150 -38.87 41.74 -60.03
N ILE A 151 -37.56 41.49 -60.19
CA ILE A 151 -36.97 40.14 -60.17
C ILE A 151 -36.91 39.60 -58.73
N LYS A 152 -36.60 40.46 -57.75
CA LYS A 152 -36.54 40.06 -56.33
C LYS A 152 -37.91 39.66 -55.78
N ASP A 153 -38.97 40.33 -56.20
CA ASP A 153 -40.34 40.01 -55.78
C ASP A 153 -40.87 38.73 -56.44
N ALA A 154 -40.53 38.47 -57.71
CA ALA A 154 -40.92 37.25 -58.41
C ALA A 154 -40.25 35.98 -57.85
N ILE A 155 -38.98 36.07 -57.44
CA ILE A 155 -38.24 34.94 -56.84
C ILE A 155 -38.76 34.62 -55.43
N LYS A 156 -39.09 35.64 -54.61
CA LYS A 156 -39.67 35.43 -53.28
C LYS A 156 -41.09 34.84 -53.32
N SER A 157 -41.94 35.24 -54.28
CA SER A 157 -43.31 34.73 -54.37
C SER A 157 -43.37 33.24 -54.74
N LYS A 158 -42.41 32.74 -55.54
CA LYS A 158 -42.38 31.33 -55.97
C LYS A 158 -41.65 30.40 -55.01
N GLY A 159 -40.75 30.93 -54.18
CA GLY A 159 -40.08 30.18 -53.11
C GLY A 159 -40.95 29.91 -51.87
N ALA A 160 -42.12 30.57 -51.74
CA ALA A 160 -43.05 30.41 -50.62
C ALA A 160 -44.22 29.44 -50.88
N LEU A 161 -44.25 28.77 -52.04
CA LEU A 161 -45.32 27.86 -52.47
C LEU A 161 -44.92 26.38 -52.44
N ASN A 162 -43.88 26.00 -51.69
CA ASN A 162 -43.55 24.60 -51.43
C ASN A 162 -42.99 24.43 -50.01
#